data_AF-A0A1Y6KB26-F1
#
_entry.id   AF-A0A1Y6KB26-F1
#
_cell.length_a   1.000
_cell.length_b   1.000
_cell.length_c   1.000
_cell.angle_alpha   90.00
_cell.angle_beta   90.00
_cell.angle_gamma   90.00
#
_symmetry.space_group_name_H-M   'P 1'
#
loop_
_entity.id
_entity.type
_entity.pdbx_description
1 polymer ?
#
loop_
_entity_poly.entity_id
_entity_poly.type
_entity_poly.pdbx_seq_one_letter_code
_entity_poly.pdbx_strand_id
1 'polypeptide(L)' 'MAKDLPINGREPDRSEDDIQRDQLGPRGVPGGKDPAKMTPQRDKKTPDDADPGHTA' A
#
# COMPACT_ATOMS: atom_id res chain seq x y z
N MET A 1 -23.70 24.67 23.31
CA MET A 1 -22.22 24.61 23.24
C MET A 1 -21.89 24.02 21.87
N ALA A 2 -21.63 24.85 20.86
CA ALA A 2 -21.16 24.35 19.57
C ALA A 2 -19.74 23.81 19.80
N LYS A 3 -19.52 22.53 19.52
CA LYS A 3 -18.21 21.91 19.71
C LYS A 3 -17.28 22.51 18.66
N ASP A 4 -16.16 23.08 19.07
CA ASP A 4 -15.07 23.56 18.21
C ASP A 4 -14.49 22.38 17.43
N LEU A 5 -15.16 22.01 16.33
CA LEU A 5 -14.66 21.00 15.42
C LEU A 5 -13.68 21.68 14.46
N PRO A 6 -12.53 21.05 14.19
CA PRO A 6 -11.58 21.57 13.22
C PRO A 6 -12.24 21.72 11.83
N ILE A 7 -11.88 22.78 11.09
CA ILE A 7 -12.47 23.13 9.79
C ILE A 7 -12.35 21.98 8.77
N ASN A 8 -11.29 21.19 8.87
CA ASN A 8 -10.99 20.01 8.05
C ASN A 8 -11.63 18.71 8.58
N GLY A 9 -12.48 18.76 9.61
CA GLY A 9 -13.05 17.58 10.24
C GLY A 9 -12.06 16.82 11.12
N ARG A 10 -12.53 15.75 11.75
CA ARG A 10 -11.72 14.87 12.61
C ARG A 10 -11.12 13.74 11.76
N GLU A 11 -9.88 13.35 12.03
CA GLU A 11 -9.32 12.14 11.45
C GLU A 11 -10.21 10.92 11.76
N PRO A 12 -10.39 10.00 10.79
CA PRO A 12 -11.18 8.79 11.01
C PRO A 12 -10.57 7.91 12.10
N ASP A 13 -11.41 7.13 12.79
CA ASP A 13 -10.98 6.24 13.88
C ASP A 13 -10.01 5.13 13.42
N ARG A 14 -9.94 4.87 12.10
CA ARG A 14 -9.04 3.90 11.48
C ARG A 14 -8.29 4.55 10.33
N SER A 15 -6.99 4.25 10.23
CA SER A 15 -6.16 4.70 9.12
C SER A 15 -6.44 3.90 7.83
N GLU A 16 -5.99 4.41 6.69
CA GLU A 16 -6.05 3.67 5.42
C GLU A 16 -5.32 2.32 5.51
N ASP A 17 -4.18 2.28 6.21
CA ASP A 17 -3.40 1.06 6.41
C ASP A 17 -4.15 0.03 7.27
N ASP A 18 -4.88 0.48 8.30
CA ASP A 18 -5.75 -0.41 9.11
C ASP A 18 -6.85 -1.04 8.25
N ILE A 19 -7.48 -0.23 7.41
CA ILE A 19 -8.53 -0.67 6.50
C ILE A 19 -7.99 -1.66 5.45
N GLN A 20 -6.76 -1.44 4.96
CA GLN A 20 -6.10 -2.35 4.03
C GLN A 20 -5.71 -3.67 4.70
N ARG A 21 -5.16 -3.64 5.93
CA ARG A 21 -4.83 -4.87 6.69
C ARG A 21 -6.06 -5.72 6.99
N ASP A 22 -7.18 -5.10 7.36
CA ASP A 22 -8.44 -5.82 7.63
C ASP A 22 -9.01 -6.49 6.36
N GLN A 23 -8.94 -5.80 5.21
CA GLN A 23 -9.50 -6.32 3.95
C GLN A 23 -8.60 -7.34 3.24
N LEU A 24 -7.29 -7.12 3.31
CA LEU A 24 -6.31 -7.81 2.46
C LEU A 24 -5.40 -8.75 3.26
N GLY A 25 -5.50 -8.71 4.59
CA GLY A 25 -4.66 -9.49 5.49
C GLY A 25 -3.26 -8.90 5.68
N PRO A 26 -2.39 -9.62 6.40
CA PRO A 26 -1.02 -9.20 6.61
C PRO A 26 -0.25 -9.26 5.27
N ARG A 27 0.44 -8.17 4.93
CA ARG A 27 1.35 -8.13 3.79
C ARG A 27 2.56 -9.02 4.08
N GLY A 28 3.12 -9.67 3.06
CA GLY A 28 4.34 -10.47 3.19
C GLY A 28 4.23 -11.75 4.03
N VAL A 29 3.02 -12.31 4.23
CA VAL A 29 2.88 -13.64 4.85
C VAL A 29 3.61 -14.68 3.97
N PRO A 30 4.61 -15.42 4.49
CA PRO A 30 5.29 -16.46 3.73
C PRO A 30 4.31 -17.49 3.19
N GLY A 31 4.22 -17.63 1.85
CA GLY A 31 3.27 -18.52 1.19
C GLY A 31 1.83 -18.00 1.04
N GLY A 32 1.53 -16.81 1.58
CA GLY A 32 0.26 -16.11 1.40
C GLY A 32 0.18 -15.36 0.07
N LYS A 33 -1.04 -15.09 -0.40
CA LYS A 33 -1.24 -14.19 -1.55
C LYS A 33 -0.95 -12.76 -1.08
N ASP A 34 0.17 -12.19 -1.51
CA ASP A 34 0.44 -10.77 -1.26
C ASP A 34 -0.62 -9.93 -2.00
N PRO A 35 -1.34 -9.04 -1.31
CA PRO A 35 -2.31 -8.17 -1.96
C PRO A 35 -1.67 -7.05 -2.79
N ALA A 36 -0.42 -6.66 -2.55
CA ALA A 36 0.33 -5.81 -3.47
C ALA A 36 1.08 -6.67 -4.48
N LYS A 37 0.34 -7.09 -5.49
CA LYS A 37 0.96 -7.50 -6.74
C LYS A 37 1.05 -6.30 -7.66
N MET A 38 2.12 -6.27 -8.41
CA MET A 38 2.24 -5.38 -9.54
C MET A 38 1.09 -5.64 -10.52
N THR A 39 0.67 -4.59 -11.24
CA THR A 39 -0.32 -4.79 -12.30
C THR A 39 0.33 -5.59 -13.43
N PRO A 40 -0.41 -6.42 -14.19
CA PRO A 40 0.17 -7.19 -15.29
C PRO A 40 0.92 -6.31 -16.30
N GLN A 41 0.41 -5.09 -16.52
CA GLN A 41 1.03 -4.12 -17.41
C GLN A 41 2.34 -3.55 -16.83
N ARG A 42 2.43 -3.40 -15.51
CA ARG A 42 3.64 -2.94 -14.85
C ARG A 42 4.67 -4.05 -14.76
N ASP A 43 4.28 -5.25 -14.39
CA ASP A 43 5.14 -6.45 -14.39
C ASP A 43 5.81 -6.64 -15.74
N LYS A 44 5.04 -6.62 -16.83
CA LYS A 44 5.59 -6.82 -18.17
C LYS A 44 6.62 -5.77 -18.60
N LYS A 45 6.56 -4.57 -18.02
CA LYS A 45 7.45 -3.44 -18.33
C LYS A 45 8.62 -3.33 -17.35
N THR A 46 8.57 -4.04 -16.23
CA THR A 46 9.65 -4.08 -15.26
C THR A 46 10.60 -5.18 -15.73
N PRO A 47 11.88 -4.86 -15.99
CA PRO A 47 12.87 -5.90 -16.27
C PRO A 47 12.97 -6.86 -15.06
N ASP A 48 12.85 -8.17 -15.30
CA ASP A 48 12.98 -9.18 -14.25
C ASP A 48 14.43 -9.24 -13.71
N ASP A 49 15.40 -9.09 -14.60
CA ASP A 49 16.81 -8.87 -14.27
C ASP A 49 17.08 -7.36 -14.29
N ALA A 50 16.97 -6.72 -13.12
CA ALA A 50 17.51 -5.38 -12.96
C ALA A 50 19.03 -5.47 -13.13
N ASP A 51 19.55 -4.94 -14.24
CA ASP A 51 20.99 -4.90 -14.52
C ASP A 51 21.74 -4.31 -13.31
N PRO A 52 22.62 -5.09 -12.64
CA PRO A 52 23.26 -4.68 -11.40
C PRO A 52 24.30 -3.55 -11.55
N GLY A 53 24.41 -2.89 -12.72
CA GLY A 53 25.39 -1.81 -12.87
C GLY A 53 25.14 -0.85 -14.02
N HIS A 54 24.45 0.26 -13.73
CA HIS A 54 24.88 1.53 -14.30
C HIS A 54 25.98 2.13 -13.42
N THR A 55 27.20 1.60 -13.56
CA THR A 55 28.41 2.36 -13.18
C THR A 55 28.74 3.29 -14.34
N ALA A 56 28.49 4.59 -14.15
CA ALA A 56 29.16 5.65 -14.89
C ALA A 56 30.18 6.31 -13.96
#